data_AF-A0A0G3CEE4-F1
#
_entry.id   AF-A0A0G3CEE4-F1
#
_cell.length_a   1.000
_cell.length_b   1.000
_cell.length_c   1.000
_cell.angle_alpha   90.00
_cell.angle_beta   90.00
_cell.angle_gamma   90.00
#
_symmetry.space_group_name_H-M   'P 1'
#
loop_
_entity.id
_entity.type
_entity.pdbx_description
1 polymer ?
#
loop_
_entity_poly.entity_id
_entity_poly.type
_entity_poly.pdbx_seq_one_letter_code
_entity_poly.pdbx_strand_id
1 'polypeptide(L)' 'MAIFFPFSATIHQENGLYTSICPEADIICKGITVEEAIENLKNEVEKFLGEELSQGFSKIIFY' A
#
# COMPACT_ATOMS: atom_id res chain seq x y z
N MET A 1 -0.50 -5.59 24.25
CA MET A 1 -1.03 -6.43 23.16
C MET A 1 -1.43 -5.47 22.04
N ALA A 2 -0.54 -5.22 21.09
CA ALA A 2 -0.91 -4.43 19.91
C ALA A 2 -1.59 -5.38 18.94
N ILE A 3 -2.88 -5.17 18.69
CA ILE A 3 -3.59 -5.86 17.62
C ILE A 3 -3.26 -5.08 16.35
N PHE A 4 -2.31 -5.56 15.56
CA PHE A 4 -2.09 -5.06 14.21
C PHE A 4 -3.00 -5.81 13.26
N PHE A 5 -3.91 -5.08 12.64
CA PHE A 5 -4.66 -5.62 11.52
C PHE A 5 -3.71 -5.78 10.32
N PRO A 6 -3.75 -6.91 9.62
CA PRO A 6 -2.91 -7.10 8.44
C PRO A 6 -3.33 -6.10 7.36
N PHE A 7 -2.41 -5.24 6.93
CA PHE A 7 -2.63 -4.32 5.81
C PHE A 7 -2.55 -5.07 4.48
N SER A 8 -3.42 -4.73 3.55
CA SER A 8 -3.39 -5.24 2.17
C SER A 8 -3.16 -4.11 1.18
N ALA A 9 -2.66 -4.46 0.00
CA ALA A 9 -2.51 -3.53 -1.11
C ALA A 9 -3.27 -4.05 -2.34
N THR A 10 -4.04 -3.18 -2.96
CA THR A 10 -4.69 -3.42 -4.25
C THR A 10 -4.05 -2.53 -5.29
N ILE A 11 -3.55 -3.11 -6.37
CA ILE A 11 -2.89 -2.42 -7.48
C ILE A 11 -3.79 -2.48 -8.70
N HIS A 12 -4.08 -1.32 -9.29
CA HIS A 12 -4.86 -1.17 -10.51
C HIS A 12 -4.06 -0.37 -11.53
N GLN A 13 -3.97 -0.86 -12.78
CA GLN A 13 -3.30 -0.14 -13.85
C GLN A 13 -4.30 0.62 -14.73
N GLU A 14 -4.09 1.92 -14.91
CA GLU A 14 -4.89 2.74 -15.84
C GLU A 14 -4.00 3.77 -16.54
N ASN A 15 -4.16 3.91 -17.86
CA ASN A 15 -3.46 4.92 -18.67
C ASN A 15 -1.93 4.94 -18.50
N GLY A 16 -1.32 3.77 -18.27
CA GLY A 16 0.13 3.65 -18.07
C GLY A 16 0.62 4.06 -16.68
N LEU A 17 -0.29 4.32 -15.74
CA LEU A 17 0.03 4.52 -14.32
C LEU A 17 -0.54 3.37 -13.48
N TYR A 18 0.12 3.09 -12.37
CA TYR A 18 -0.35 2.15 -11.35
C TYR A 18 -0.92 2.94 -10.17
N THR A 19 -2.14 2.62 -9.77
CA THR A 19 -2.78 3.12 -8.55
C THR A 19 -2.74 2.02 -7.51
N SER A 20 -2.23 2.33 -6.33
CA SER A 20 -2.13 1.42 -5.20
C SER A 20 -3.06 1.89 -4.08
N ILE A 21 -3.79 0.96 -3.46
CA ILE A 21 -4.82 1.24 -2.45
C ILE A 21 -4.60 0.34 -1.25
N CYS A 22 -4.58 0.93 -0.05
CA CYS A 22 -4.63 0.21 1.21
C CYS A 22 -5.99 0.46 1.89
N PRO A 23 -6.95 -0.47 1.77
CA PRO A 23 -8.30 -0.27 2.30
C PRO A 23 -8.34 -0.10 3.82
N GLU A 24 -7.44 -0.77 4.54
CA GLU A 24 -7.41 -0.74 6.00
C GLU A 24 -6.91 0.59 6.57
N ALA A 25 -6.15 1.36 5.78
CA ALA A 25 -5.66 2.68 6.14
C ALA A 25 -6.42 3.83 5.45
N ASP A 26 -7.31 3.53 4.49
CA ASP A 26 -7.95 4.50 3.59
C ASP A 26 -6.92 5.39 2.85
N ILE A 27 -5.85 4.76 2.34
CA ILE A 27 -4.75 5.43 1.64
C ILE A 27 -4.70 4.97 0.19
N ILE A 28 -4.47 5.94 -0.71
CA ILE A 28 -4.33 5.73 -2.14
C ILE A 28 -3.05 6.42 -2.61
N CYS A 29 -2.23 5.71 -3.38
CA CYS A 29 -1.02 6.23 -4.00
C CYS A 29 -0.99 5.90 -5.50
N LYS A 30 -0.07 6.56 -6.22
CA LYS A 30 0.18 6.30 -7.64
C LYS A 30 1.68 6.14 -7.89
N GLY A 31 2.03 5.41 -8.94
CA GLY A 31 3.40 5.25 -9.43
C GLY A 31 3.42 4.97 -10.93
N ILE A 32 4.57 5.18 -11.56
CA ILE A 32 4.82 4.85 -12.96
C ILE A 32 5.07 3.35 -13.11
N THR A 33 5.65 2.71 -12.07
CA THR A 33 5.78 1.26 -11.98
C THR A 33 5.00 0.69 -10.79
N VAL A 34 4.82 -0.63 -10.79
CA VAL A 34 4.19 -1.35 -9.68
C VAL A 34 4.97 -1.14 -8.38
N GLU A 35 6.30 -1.24 -8.45
CA GLU A 35 7.19 -1.10 -7.31
C GLU A 35 7.09 0.30 -6.70
N GLU A 36 7.10 1.34 -7.54
CA GLU A 36 6.93 2.72 -7.11
C GLU A 36 5.57 2.94 -6.43
N ALA A 37 4.49 2.41 -7.01
CA ALA A 37 3.16 2.53 -6.42
C ALA A 37 3.06 1.82 -5.07
N ILE A 38 3.68 0.64 -4.92
CA ILE A 38 3.72 -0.10 -3.65
C ILE A 38 4.59 0.61 -2.61
N GLU A 39 5.75 1.14 -3.00
CA GLU A 39 6.65 1.86 -2.10
C GLU A 39 6.01 3.15 -1.58
N ASN A 40 5.38 3.92 -2.47
CA ASN A 40 4.63 5.12 -2.09
C ASN A 40 3.50 4.80 -1.10
N LEU A 41 2.75 3.71 -1.36
CA LEU A 41 1.69 3.26 -0.47
C LEU A 41 2.25 2.83 0.89
N LYS A 42 3.34 2.06 0.91
CA LYS A 42 3.99 1.61 2.14
C LYS A 42 4.40 2.82 2.99
N ASN A 43 5.08 3.79 2.40
CA ASN A 43 5.57 4.98 3.10
C ASN A 43 4.44 5.79 3.75
N GLU A 44 3.32 5.99 3.04
CA GLU A 44 2.17 6.71 3.59
C GLU A 44 1.44 5.90 4.68
N VAL A 45 1.35 4.57 4.56
CA VAL A 45 0.80 3.71 5.63
C VAL A 45 1.70 3.72 6.86
N GLU A 46 3.02 3.63 6.71
CA GLU A 46 3.98 3.73 7.82
C GLU A 46 3.87 5.08 8.54
N LYS A 47 3.69 6.16 7.78
CA LYS A 47 3.45 7.49 8.33
C LYS A 47 2.10 7.59 9.07
N PHE A 48 1.06 6.94 8.56
CA PHE A 48 -0.25 6.84 9.24
C PHE A 48 -0.14 6.07 10.55
N LEU A 49 0.61 4.97 10.57
CA LEU A 49 0.85 4.14 11.75
C LEU A 49 1.79 4.80 12.76
N GLY A 50 2.73 5.62 12.29
CA GLY A 50 3.84 6.13 13.10
C GLY A 50 4.93 5.08 13.36
N GLU A 51 4.94 3.98 12.61
CA GLU A 51 5.91 2.88 12.73
C GLU A 51 6.16 2.19 11.38
N GLU A 52 7.20 1.36 11.33
CA GLU A 52 7.62 0.66 10.11
C GLU A 52 6.79 -0.62 9.88
N LEU A 53 6.40 -0.86 8.63
CA LEU A 53 5.79 -2.08 8.13
C LEU A 53 6.89 -3.10 7.81
N SER A 54 7.52 -3.64 8.84
CA SER A 54 8.67 -4.55 8.68
C SER A 54 8.36 -5.84 7.90
N GLN A 55 7.11 -6.29 7.88
CA GLN A 55 6.66 -7.45 7.09
C GLN A 55 6.02 -7.08 5.74
N GLY A 56 5.89 -5.78 5.44
CA GLY A 56 5.19 -5.28 4.26
C GLY A 56 3.68 -5.58 4.27
N PHE A 57 3.05 -5.52 3.09
CA PHE A 57 1.64 -5.84 2.95
C PHE A 57 1.42 -7.36 3.03
N SER A 58 0.45 -7.77 3.84
CA SER A 58 0.07 -9.18 4.02
C SER A 58 -0.45 -9.84 2.75
N LYS A 59 -1.00 -9.03 1.84
CA LYS A 59 -1.54 -9.47 0.56
C LYS A 59 -1.46 -8.33 -0.44
N ILE A 60 -1.03 -8.64 -1.66
CA ILE A 60 -1.05 -7.71 -2.78
C ILE A 60 -1.92 -8.34 -3.88
N ILE A 61 -2.93 -7.60 -4.34
CA ILE A 61 -3.86 -8.04 -5.39
C ILE A 61 -3.71 -7.11 -6.59
N PHE A 62 -3.60 -7.68 -7.78
CA PHE A 62 -3.51 -6.95 -9.03
C PHE A 62 -4.84 -7.03 -9.79
N TYR A 63 -5.34 -5.90 -10.26
CA TYR A 63 -6.53 -5.75 -11.11
C TYR A 63 -6.17 -5.09 -12.45
#